data_AF-A0A2A5CQ88-F1
#
_entry.id   AF-A0A2A5CQ88-F1
#
_cell.length_a   1.000
_cell.length_b   1.000
_cell.length_c   1.000
_cell.angle_alpha   90.00
_cell.angle_beta   90.00
_cell.angle_gamma   90.00
#
_symmetry.space_group_name_H-M   'P 1'
#
loop_
_entity.id
_entity.type
_entity.pdbx_description
1 polymer ?
#
loop_
_entity_poly.entity_id
_entity_poly.type
_entity_poly.pdbx_seq_one_letter_code
_entity_poly.pdbx_strand_id
1 'polypeptide(L)'
;MRRALTILAMLVTIVVHSQEHPNLILTAKGVKYIQANLGKTPLFDKSVEIARAQVDAEIKAGIDVPIPKDLAGGYTHERHKANFFTMQKAGVLFQITGDEKYATYIQDMLLEYAEMYPILGKHPAERSYARGK
;
A
#
# COMPACT_ATOMS: atom_id res chain seq x y z
N MET A 1 10.17 -5.93 -54.33
CA MET A 1 9.73 -4.73 -53.58
C MET A 1 8.44 -4.92 -52.76
N ARG A 2 7.47 -5.77 -53.16
CA ARG A 2 6.24 -6.02 -52.37
C ARG A 2 6.39 -6.92 -51.13
N ARG A 3 7.47 -7.70 -51.01
CA ARG A 3 7.74 -8.58 -49.85
C ARG A 3 8.47 -7.87 -48.69
N ALA A 4 9.18 -6.78 -48.97
CA ALA A 4 9.85 -5.96 -47.96
C ALA A 4 8.86 -5.07 -47.19
N LEU A 5 7.73 -4.71 -47.82
CA LEU A 5 6.68 -3.91 -47.18
C LEU A 5 5.80 -4.73 -46.22
N THR A 6 5.78 -6.06 -46.35
CA THR A 6 4.97 -6.94 -45.50
C THR A 6 5.63 -7.23 -44.14
N ILE A 7 6.96 -7.13 -44.03
CA ILE A 7 7.68 -7.39 -42.78
C ILE A 7 7.66 -6.16 -41.85
N LEU A 8 7.54 -4.94 -42.39
CA LEU A 8 7.44 -3.71 -41.59
C LEU A 8 6.08 -3.55 -40.90
N ALA A 9 5.02 -4.21 -41.39
CA ALA A 9 3.67 -4.12 -40.84
C ALA A 9 3.42 -5.04 -39.63
N MET A 10 4.32 -5.98 -39.31
CA MET A 10 4.17 -6.91 -38.17
C MET A 10 4.80 -6.41 -36.85
N LEU A 11 5.48 -5.26 -36.85
CA LEU A 11 6.19 -4.74 -35.67
C LEU A 11 5.39 -3.71 -34.83
N VAL A 12 4.16 -3.36 -35.21
CA VAL A 12 3.46 -2.18 -34.66
C VAL A 12 2.44 -2.50 -33.55
N THR A 13 2.19 -3.76 -33.18
CA THR A 13 1.16 -4.06 -32.16
C THR A 13 1.64 -4.98 -31.05
N ILE A 14 2.80 -4.68 -30.46
CA ILE A 14 3.04 -5.09 -29.07
C ILE A 14 2.51 -3.94 -28.21
N VAL A 15 1.19 -3.89 -28.03
CA VAL A 15 0.61 -3.06 -26.97
C VAL A 15 0.98 -3.75 -25.66
N VAL A 16 2.09 -3.32 -25.07
CA VAL A 16 2.47 -3.70 -23.71
C VAL A 16 1.37 -3.17 -22.80
N HIS A 17 0.44 -4.03 -22.39
CA HIS A 17 -0.60 -3.67 -21.44
C HIS A 17 0.08 -3.55 -20.08
N SER A 18 0.44 -2.33 -19.70
CA SER A 18 0.85 -2.03 -18.33
C SER A 18 -0.28 -2.42 -17.38
N GLN A 19 0.05 -2.97 -16.21
CA GLN A 19 -0.96 -3.15 -15.19
C GLN A 19 -1.44 -1.77 -14.72
N GLU A 20 -2.76 -1.55 -14.81
CA GLU A 20 -3.39 -0.36 -14.26
C GLU A 20 -3.77 -0.62 -12.80
N HIS A 21 -3.36 0.25 -11.89
CA HIS A 21 -3.70 0.20 -10.48
C HIS A 21 -4.63 1.35 -10.10
N PRO A 22 -5.49 1.19 -9.07
CA PRO A 22 -5.70 -0.02 -8.28
C PRO A 22 -6.63 -1.02 -9.00
N ASN A 23 -6.35 -2.33 -8.86
CA ASN A 23 -7.08 -3.41 -9.54
C ASN A 23 -7.23 -4.71 -8.70
N LEU A 24 -7.16 -4.62 -7.38
CA LEU A 24 -7.21 -5.78 -6.48
C LEU A 24 -8.45 -5.75 -5.60
N ILE A 25 -8.38 -5.09 -4.44
CA ILE A 25 -9.55 -4.87 -3.55
C ILE A 25 -10.33 -3.64 -4.03
N LEU A 26 -9.61 -2.55 -4.33
CA LEU A 26 -10.14 -1.40 -5.03
C LEU A 26 -9.88 -1.53 -6.52
N THR A 27 -10.82 -1.03 -7.32
CA THR A 27 -10.66 -0.85 -8.77
C THR A 27 -10.68 0.63 -9.12
N ALA A 28 -10.03 1.05 -10.19
CA ALA A 28 -10.07 2.44 -10.66
C ALA A 28 -11.51 2.96 -10.87
N LYS A 29 -12.42 2.10 -11.38
CA LYS A 29 -13.86 2.42 -11.49
C LYS A 29 -14.51 2.61 -10.11
N GLY A 30 -14.21 1.74 -9.15
CA GLY A 30 -14.70 1.85 -7.78
C GLY A 30 -14.23 3.12 -7.09
N VAL A 31 -12.96 3.50 -7.27
CA VAL A 31 -12.41 4.76 -6.73
C VAL A 31 -13.17 5.97 -7.29
N LYS A 32 -13.38 6.03 -8.62
CA LYS A 32 -14.17 7.12 -9.24
C LYS A 32 -15.60 7.18 -8.70
N TYR A 33 -16.22 6.04 -8.47
CA TYR A 33 -17.56 5.97 -7.87
C TYR A 33 -17.57 6.51 -6.44
N ILE A 34 -16.59 6.14 -5.62
CA ILE A 34 -16.44 6.66 -4.26
C ILE A 34 -16.25 8.18 -4.30
N GLN A 35 -15.31 8.68 -5.09
CA GLN A 35 -15.01 10.11 -5.23
C GLN A 35 -16.27 10.92 -5.60
N ALA A 36 -17.07 10.43 -6.55
CA ALA A 36 -18.31 11.10 -6.97
C ALA A 36 -19.41 11.17 -5.89
N ASN A 37 -19.29 10.35 -4.83
CA ASN A 37 -20.28 10.20 -3.76
C ASN A 37 -19.76 10.61 -2.37
N LEU A 38 -18.51 11.09 -2.27
CA LEU A 38 -18.00 11.69 -1.04
C LEU A 38 -18.88 12.89 -0.64
N GLY A 39 -19.17 13.01 0.66
CA GLY A 39 -20.03 14.04 1.24
C GLY A 39 -21.54 13.79 1.06
N LYS A 40 -21.93 12.70 0.36
CA LYS A 40 -23.34 12.35 0.11
C LYS A 40 -23.81 11.14 0.94
N THR A 41 -22.89 10.47 1.64
CA THR A 41 -23.17 9.21 2.35
C THR A 41 -22.64 9.32 3.78
N PRO A 42 -23.43 9.87 4.73
CA PRO A 42 -22.92 10.30 6.04
C PRO A 42 -22.16 9.23 6.84
N LEU A 43 -22.60 7.96 6.79
CA LEU A 43 -21.91 6.86 7.48
C LEU A 43 -20.55 6.54 6.86
N PHE A 44 -20.46 6.59 5.53
CA PHE A 44 -19.21 6.39 4.82
C PHE A 44 -18.27 7.57 5.05
N ASP A 45 -18.78 8.80 4.96
CA ASP A 45 -18.00 10.02 5.18
C ASP A 45 -17.40 10.05 6.60
N LYS A 46 -18.18 9.66 7.62
CA LYS A 46 -17.67 9.50 8.98
C LYS A 46 -16.55 8.46 9.07
N SER A 47 -16.63 7.38 8.30
CA SER A 47 -15.61 6.33 8.28
C SER A 47 -14.31 6.81 7.62
N VAL A 48 -14.42 7.62 6.56
CA VAL A 48 -13.28 8.28 5.91
C VAL A 48 -12.59 9.24 6.88
N GLU A 49 -13.34 10.05 7.62
CA GLU A 49 -12.75 10.99 8.59
C GLU A 49 -12.09 10.30 9.78
N ILE A 50 -12.63 9.18 10.26
CA ILE A 50 -11.95 8.35 11.27
C ILE A 50 -10.63 7.81 10.72
N ALA A 51 -10.63 7.30 9.48
CA ALA A 51 -9.40 6.81 8.86
C ALA A 51 -8.37 7.93 8.68
N ARG A 52 -8.81 9.12 8.22
CA ARG A 52 -7.99 10.33 8.09
C ARG A 52 -7.30 10.67 9.41
N ALA A 53 -8.07 10.80 10.49
CA ALA A 53 -7.55 11.14 11.80
C ALA A 53 -6.52 10.11 12.32
N GLN A 54 -6.77 8.82 12.09
CA GLN A 54 -5.83 7.75 12.48
C GLN A 54 -4.52 7.83 11.69
N VAL A 55 -4.59 7.98 10.37
CA VAL A 55 -3.38 8.04 9.53
C VAL A 55 -2.61 9.33 9.77
N ASP A 56 -3.28 10.48 9.90
CA ASP A 56 -2.63 11.75 10.19
C ASP A 56 -1.90 11.75 11.54
N ALA A 57 -2.44 11.06 12.54
CA ALA A 57 -1.78 10.88 13.82
C ALA A 57 -0.50 10.02 13.70
N GLU A 58 -0.51 8.95 12.92
CA GLU A 58 0.67 8.10 12.68
C GLU A 58 1.73 8.83 11.84
N ILE A 59 1.32 9.57 10.80
CA ILE A 59 2.23 10.45 10.03
C ILE A 59 2.94 11.43 10.97
N LYS A 60 2.19 12.05 11.90
CA LYS A 60 2.76 12.99 12.87
C LYS A 60 3.68 12.30 13.89
N ALA A 61 3.38 11.07 14.29
CA ALA A 61 4.22 10.29 15.21
C ALA A 61 5.55 9.88 14.58
N GLY A 62 5.58 9.79 13.24
CA GLY A 62 6.75 9.38 12.47
C GLY A 62 6.77 7.87 12.21
N ILE A 63 7.62 7.47 11.25
CA ILE A 63 7.77 6.08 10.86
C ILE A 63 8.71 5.39 11.86
N ASP A 64 8.23 4.30 12.44
CA ASP A 64 9.03 3.39 13.27
C ASP A 64 8.90 1.96 12.75
N VAL A 65 10.03 1.40 12.32
CA VAL A 65 10.15 0.03 11.81
C VAL A 65 11.22 -0.71 12.64
N PRO A 66 10.85 -1.20 13.84
CA PRO A 66 11.82 -1.78 14.76
C PRO A 66 12.23 -3.19 14.33
N ILE A 67 13.45 -3.63 14.68
CA ILE A 67 13.89 -5.02 14.46
C ILE A 67 12.95 -5.99 15.22
N PRO A 68 12.36 -7.00 14.54
CA PRO A 68 11.42 -7.92 15.18
C PRO A 68 12.06 -8.70 16.34
N LYS A 69 11.43 -8.65 17.51
CA LYS A 69 11.87 -9.41 18.69
C LYS A 69 10.74 -9.94 19.56
N ASP A 70 9.64 -9.20 19.68
CA ASP A 70 8.57 -9.48 20.62
C ASP A 70 7.50 -10.41 20.01
N LEU A 71 6.91 -11.27 20.85
CA LEU A 71 5.75 -12.09 20.49
C LEU A 71 4.47 -11.24 20.38
N ALA A 72 3.36 -11.89 20.00
CA ALA A 72 2.05 -11.25 19.91
C ALA A 72 1.68 -10.46 21.18
N GLY A 73 1.21 -9.23 20.99
CA GLY A 73 0.93 -8.27 22.06
C GLY A 73 2.14 -7.48 22.56
N GLY A 74 3.36 -7.87 22.20
CA GLY A 74 4.56 -7.09 22.46
C GLY A 74 4.76 -5.93 21.49
N TYR A 75 5.71 -5.05 21.81
CA TYR A 75 5.87 -3.78 21.10
C TYR A 75 6.15 -3.95 19.61
N THR A 76 7.19 -4.71 19.23
CA THR A 76 7.54 -4.84 17.80
C THR A 76 6.43 -5.51 17.00
N HIS A 77 5.73 -6.48 17.60
CA HIS A 77 4.58 -7.13 16.96
C HIS A 77 3.43 -6.15 16.70
N GLU A 78 2.98 -5.42 17.73
CA GLU A 78 1.89 -4.46 17.56
C GLU A 78 2.30 -3.27 16.68
N ARG A 79 3.59 -2.91 16.64
CA ARG A 79 4.08 -1.87 15.73
C ARG A 79 4.03 -2.28 14.27
N HIS A 80 4.54 -3.46 13.90
CA HIS A 80 4.43 -3.92 12.51
C HIS A 80 2.98 -4.11 12.06
N LYS A 81 2.11 -4.58 12.95
CA LYS A 81 0.68 -4.68 12.71
C LYS A 81 0.04 -3.31 12.47
N ALA A 82 0.37 -2.31 13.31
CA ALA A 82 -0.10 -0.94 13.11
C ALA A 82 0.39 -0.37 11.77
N ASN A 83 1.68 -0.52 11.46
CA ASN A 83 2.28 -0.08 10.19
C ASN A 83 1.52 -0.64 8.99
N PHE A 84 1.22 -1.94 8.98
CA PHE A 84 0.43 -2.57 7.92
C PHE A 84 -0.96 -1.94 7.76
N PHE A 85 -1.72 -1.82 8.85
CA PHE A 85 -3.07 -1.27 8.78
C PHE A 85 -3.08 0.22 8.41
N THR A 86 -2.10 0.98 8.90
CA THR A 86 -1.97 2.41 8.59
C THR A 86 -1.60 2.61 7.13
N MET A 87 -0.64 1.85 6.57
CA MET A 87 -0.32 1.93 5.14
C MET A 87 -1.51 1.57 4.25
N GLN A 88 -2.28 0.54 4.61
CA GLN A 88 -3.46 0.17 3.84
C GLN A 88 -4.50 1.31 3.83
N LYS A 89 -4.79 1.91 4.99
CA LYS A 89 -5.70 3.07 5.08
C LYS A 89 -5.16 4.27 4.33
N ALA A 90 -3.88 4.58 4.46
CA ALA A 90 -3.22 5.66 3.74
C ALA A 90 -3.36 5.45 2.22
N GLY A 91 -3.19 4.22 1.73
CA GLY A 91 -3.34 3.91 0.31
C GLY A 91 -4.76 4.14 -0.20
N VAL A 92 -5.77 3.75 0.59
CA VAL A 92 -7.17 4.05 0.27
C VAL A 92 -7.43 5.56 0.30
N LEU A 93 -6.95 6.26 1.33
CA LEU A 93 -7.09 7.72 1.47
C LEU A 93 -6.46 8.45 0.29
N PHE A 94 -5.25 8.05 -0.14
CA PHE A 94 -4.61 8.61 -1.33
C PHE A 94 -5.49 8.45 -2.57
N GLN A 95 -6.00 7.24 -2.81
CA GLN A 95 -6.85 6.97 -3.97
C GLN A 95 -8.13 7.82 -3.98
N ILE A 96 -8.79 8.01 -2.84
CA ILE A 96 -10.08 8.71 -2.79
C ILE A 96 -9.97 10.23 -2.58
N THR A 97 -8.85 10.73 -2.04
CA THR A 97 -8.63 12.16 -1.77
C THR A 97 -7.63 12.85 -2.69
N GLY A 98 -6.68 12.10 -3.25
CA GLY A 98 -5.57 12.64 -4.04
C GLY A 98 -4.48 13.36 -3.23
N ASP A 99 -4.56 13.35 -1.89
CA ASP A 99 -3.58 14.02 -1.03
C ASP A 99 -2.25 13.24 -0.99
N GLU A 100 -1.21 13.81 -1.60
CA GLU A 100 0.10 13.18 -1.80
C GLU A 100 0.79 12.78 -0.50
N LYS A 101 0.48 13.43 0.64
CA LYS A 101 1.10 13.11 1.93
C LYS A 101 0.96 11.63 2.30
N TYR A 102 -0.17 11.02 1.94
CA TYR A 102 -0.41 9.60 2.21
C TYR A 102 0.45 8.70 1.32
N ALA A 103 0.67 9.08 0.06
CA ALA A 103 1.54 8.34 -0.85
C ALA A 103 3.01 8.42 -0.40
N THR A 104 3.48 9.61 0.00
CA THR A 104 4.82 9.81 0.57
C THR A 104 5.02 8.96 1.82
N TYR A 105 4.08 8.98 2.77
CA TYR A 105 4.17 8.16 3.98
C TYR A 105 4.27 6.65 3.69
N ILE A 106 3.50 6.15 2.72
CA ILE A 106 3.58 4.74 2.31
C ILE A 106 4.92 4.44 1.65
N GLN A 107 5.39 5.31 0.76
CA GLN A 107 6.69 5.15 0.10
C GLN A 107 7.81 5.06 1.12
N ASP A 108 7.88 6.03 2.04
CA ASP A 108 8.92 6.11 3.05
C ASP A 108 8.89 4.87 3.96
N MET A 109 7.69 4.45 4.41
CA MET A 109 7.56 3.26 5.26
C MET A 109 7.96 1.98 4.51
N LEU A 110 7.61 1.84 3.24
CA LEU A 110 8.02 0.69 2.43
C LEU A 110 9.53 0.66 2.18
N LEU A 111 10.18 1.82 2.03
CA LEU A 111 11.63 1.92 1.88
C LEU A 111 12.38 1.51 3.16
N GLU A 112 11.88 1.91 4.33
CA GLU A 112 12.40 1.43 5.64
C GLU A 112 12.30 -0.10 5.76
N TYR A 113 11.15 -0.68 5.39
CA TYR A 113 11.02 -2.14 5.34
C TYR A 113 11.93 -2.78 4.29
N ALA A 114 12.13 -2.15 3.13
CA ALA A 114 12.99 -2.66 2.07
C ALA A 114 14.47 -2.70 2.50
N GLU A 115 14.91 -1.75 3.32
CA GLU A 115 16.25 -1.74 3.91
C GLU A 115 16.39 -2.82 5.00
N MET A 116 15.38 -2.95 5.89
CA MET A 116 15.42 -3.89 7.01
C MET A 116 15.23 -5.36 6.57
N TYR A 117 14.32 -5.66 5.65
CA TYR A 117 13.91 -7.05 5.38
C TYR A 117 15.05 -7.99 4.95
N PRO A 118 16.04 -7.57 4.13
CA PRO A 118 17.16 -8.42 3.74
C PRO A 118 18.06 -8.88 4.88
N ILE A 119 18.17 -8.10 5.96
CA ILE A 119 19.04 -8.44 7.11
C ILE A 119 18.36 -9.36 8.14
N LEU A 120 17.05 -9.59 8.01
CA LEU A 120 16.30 -10.40 8.97
C LEU A 120 16.58 -11.89 8.80
N GLY A 121 16.90 -12.54 9.92
CA GLY A 121 16.86 -13.99 10.08
C GLY A 121 15.44 -14.46 10.43
N LYS A 122 15.32 -15.71 10.90
CA LYS A 122 14.08 -16.16 11.53
C LYS A 122 13.83 -15.32 12.79
N HIS A 123 12.56 -15.03 13.07
CA HIS A 123 12.16 -14.34 14.30
C HIS A 123 12.84 -14.97 15.53
N PRO A 124 13.39 -14.19 16.48
CA PRO A 124 14.24 -14.74 17.56
C PRO A 124 13.46 -15.62 18.55
N ALA A 125 12.15 -15.38 18.72
CA ALA A 125 11.33 -16.20 19.61
C ALA A 125 11.09 -17.63 19.05
N GLU A 126 11.60 -18.64 19.77
CA GLU A 126 11.64 -20.04 19.31
C GLU A 126 10.38 -20.88 19.59
N ARG A 127 9.29 -20.25 20.03
CA ARG A 127 8.06 -20.96 20.43
C ARG A 127 7.25 -21.54 19.26
N SER A 128 7.51 -21.09 18.03
CA SER A 128 6.81 -21.57 16.83
C SER A 128 7.71 -22.50 16.01
N TYR A 129 7.13 -23.61 15.52
CA TYR A 129 7.80 -24.51 14.58
C TYR A 129 8.01 -23.85 13.19
N ALA A 130 7.18 -22.87 12.84
CA ALA A 130 7.27 -22.06 11.64
C ALA A 130 7.40 -20.58 12.04
N ARG A 131 8.64 -20.14 12.26
CA ARG A 131 8.96 -18.74 12.62
C ARG A 131 8.89 -17.86 11.38
N GLY A 132 8.32 -16.66 11.54
CA GLY A 132 8.34 -15.64 10.51
C GLY A 132 9.76 -15.18 10.17
N LYS A 133 9.89 -14.55 8.99
CA LYS A 133 11.08 -13.85 8.52
C LYS A 133 10.68 -12.43 8.17
#